data_AF-A0A328RHF0-F1
#
_entry.id   AF-A0A328RHF0-F1
#
_cell.length_a   1.000
_cell.length_b   1.000
_cell.length_c   1.000
_cell.angle_alpha   90.00
_cell.angle_beta   90.00
_cell.angle_gamma   90.00
#
_symmetry.space_group_name_H-M   'P 1'
#
loop_
_entity.id
_entity.type
_entity.pdbx_description
1 polymer ?
#
loop_
_entity_poly.entity_id
_entity_poly.type
_entity_poly.pdbx_seq_one_letter_code
_entity_poly.pdbx_strand_id
1 'polypeptide(L)'
;MFYRSYNNGGNYFWLGLTFFFLFGGLKTVFLLLQLFTFLPLILVAFIGFRLIKSISKNTHYNKNVGHFSKNKKHFVELVVHLLVKAIKADGVVDQREIQSILNFFQSRLRYSSTDIQWVNDLIQHALRKNYKTETITTEINQQFGIDGKKLALELIFEVVTADHHISKEEMIFIDKVTAQLNIDPSYTELLKQSYAISKTQKKESRDYEILGVSSESSAEDIKKAYRALCKKFHPDRVQHLGEEFKIFADEKIKEINRAYENITQKSPA
;
A
#
# COMPACT_ATOMS: atom_id res chain seq x y z
N MET A 1 18.79 10.30 -83.40
CA MET A 1 17.33 10.29 -83.62
C MET A 1 16.70 9.70 -82.36
N PHE A 2 16.16 10.53 -81.45
CA PHE A 2 15.63 10.07 -80.15
C PHE A 2 14.15 9.70 -80.30
N TYR A 3 13.81 8.42 -80.16
CA TYR A 3 12.43 7.97 -80.06
C TYR A 3 11.90 8.23 -78.65
N ARG A 4 10.96 9.17 -78.52
CA ARG A 4 10.15 9.31 -77.30
C ARG A 4 9.16 8.15 -77.24
N SER A 5 9.39 7.24 -76.28
CA SER A 5 8.43 6.20 -75.91
C SER A 5 7.20 6.83 -75.28
N TYR A 6 6.05 6.78 -75.97
CA TYR A 6 4.76 7.15 -75.39
C TYR A 6 4.28 6.02 -74.48
N ASN A 7 4.37 6.26 -73.16
CA ASN A 7 3.85 5.34 -72.16
C ASN A 7 2.30 5.43 -72.13
N ASN A 8 1.64 4.53 -72.86
CA ASN A 8 0.17 4.44 -72.92
C ASN A 8 -0.48 3.81 -71.67
N GLY A 9 0.28 3.53 -70.60
CA GLY A 9 -0.24 2.95 -69.37
C GLY A 9 -1.29 3.79 -68.64
N GLY A 10 -1.36 5.10 -68.90
CA GLY A 10 -2.35 5.99 -68.29
C GLY A 10 -3.79 5.79 -68.79
N ASN A 11 -3.98 5.36 -70.04
CA ASN A 11 -5.32 5.33 -70.65
C ASN A 11 -6.17 4.13 -70.18
N TYR A 12 -5.54 2.99 -69.88
CA TYR A 12 -6.25 1.81 -69.37
C TYR A 12 -6.75 1.99 -67.95
N PHE A 13 -6.09 2.83 -67.14
CA PHE A 13 -6.54 3.19 -65.80
C PHE A 13 -7.87 3.94 -65.83
N TRP A 14 -7.98 4.96 -66.70
CA TRP A 14 -9.21 5.73 -66.87
C TRP A 14 -10.35 4.89 -67.45
N LEU A 15 -10.06 3.98 -68.39
CA LEU A 15 -11.04 3.01 -68.90
C LEU A 15 -11.56 2.08 -67.78
N GLY A 16 -10.67 1.53 -66.94
CA GLY A 16 -11.06 0.72 -65.78
C GLY A 16 -11.91 1.49 -64.77
N LEU A 17 -11.54 2.75 -64.49
CA LEU A 17 -12.29 3.64 -63.59
C LEU A 17 -13.70 3.94 -64.12
N THR A 18 -13.83 4.24 -65.42
CA THR A 18 -15.14 4.48 -66.04
C THR A 18 -16.04 3.25 -66.03
N PHE A 19 -15.48 2.07 -66.29
CA PHE A 19 -16.22 0.80 -66.25
C PHE A 19 -16.69 0.48 -64.82
N PHE A 20 -15.85 0.71 -63.81
CA PHE A 20 -16.21 0.56 -62.41
C PHE A 20 -17.39 1.46 -62.01
N PHE A 21 -17.40 2.73 -62.42
CA PHE A 21 -18.51 3.63 -62.12
C PHE A 21 -19.80 3.29 -62.89
N LEU A 22 -19.71 2.81 -64.13
CA LEU A 22 -20.86 2.37 -64.94
C LEU A 22 -21.56 1.14 -64.35
N PHE A 23 -20.81 0.18 -63.77
CA PHE A 23 -21.34 -1.06 -63.21
C PHE A 23 -21.55 -1.02 -61.69
N GLY A 24 -21.93 0.15 -61.16
CA GLY A 24 -22.40 0.26 -59.78
C GLY A 24 -21.30 0.46 -58.73
N GLY A 25 -20.04 0.67 -59.14
CA GLY A 25 -18.94 1.04 -58.25
C GLY A 25 -19.24 2.30 -57.42
N LEU A 26 -20.02 3.24 -57.96
CA LEU A 26 -20.49 4.42 -57.21
C LEU A 26 -21.27 4.03 -55.93
N LYS A 27 -22.09 2.97 -55.97
CA LYS A 27 -22.83 2.47 -54.79
C LYS A 27 -21.89 1.88 -53.74
N THR A 28 -20.83 1.19 -54.16
CA THR A 28 -19.82 0.63 -53.24
C THR A 28 -18.99 1.73 -52.55
N VAL A 29 -18.64 2.79 -53.28
CA VAL A 29 -17.99 3.97 -52.70
C VAL A 29 -18.89 4.65 -51.68
N PHE A 30 -20.20 4.77 -51.96
CA PHE A 30 -21.15 5.35 -51.02
C PHE A 30 -21.36 4.50 -49.75
N LEU A 31 -21.39 3.17 -49.88
CA LEU A 31 -21.41 2.24 -48.75
C LEU A 31 -20.14 2.33 -47.88
N LEU A 32 -18.97 2.51 -48.51
CA LEU A 32 -17.71 2.74 -47.79
C LEU A 32 -17.66 4.12 -47.14
N LEU A 33 -18.25 5.15 -47.76
CA LEU A 33 -18.36 6.48 -47.19
C LEU A 33 -19.23 6.48 -45.92
N GLN A 34 -20.29 5.67 -45.91
CA GLN A 34 -21.13 5.46 -44.72
C GLN A 34 -20.39 4.77 -43.57
N LEU A 35 -19.34 3.98 -43.83
CA LEU A 35 -18.51 3.43 -42.74
C LEU A 35 -17.64 4.51 -42.08
N PHE A 36 -17.20 5.53 -42.84
CA PHE A 36 -16.42 6.64 -42.31
C PHE A 36 -17.22 7.58 -41.41
N THR A 37 -18.55 7.68 -41.58
CA THR A 37 -19.39 8.52 -40.72
C THR A 37 -19.51 7.96 -39.30
N PHE A 38 -19.37 6.65 -39.12
CA PHE A 38 -19.40 5.99 -37.81
C PHE A 38 -18.03 5.94 -37.12
N LEU A 39 -16.93 6.13 -37.86
CA LEU A 39 -15.57 6.14 -37.31
C LEU A 39 -15.37 7.15 -36.15
N PRO A 40 -15.81 8.43 -36.25
CA PRO A 40 -15.72 9.37 -35.12
C PRO A 40 -16.60 8.95 -33.94
N LEU A 41 -17.75 8.32 -34.19
CA LEU A 41 -18.65 7.79 -33.14
C LEU A 41 -17.99 6.65 -32.36
N ILE A 42 -17.32 5.73 -33.06
CA ILE A 42 -16.55 4.64 -32.45
C ILE A 42 -15.35 5.18 -31.68
N LEU A 43 -14.67 6.21 -32.21
CA LEU A 43 -13.54 6.85 -31.52
C LEU A 43 -14.01 7.55 -30.23
N VAL A 44 -15.11 8.29 -30.27
CA VAL A 44 -15.72 8.93 -29.09
C VAL A 44 -16.20 7.88 -28.10
N ALA A 45 -16.80 6.77 -28.56
CA ALA A 45 -17.18 5.66 -27.69
C ALA A 45 -15.97 4.96 -27.05
N PHE A 46 -14.86 4.80 -27.78
CA PHE A 46 -13.63 4.21 -27.26
C PHE A 46 -12.92 5.12 -26.26
N ILE A 47 -12.80 6.41 -26.57
CA ILE A 47 -12.26 7.43 -25.67
C ILE A 47 -13.18 7.58 -24.45
N GLY A 48 -14.49 7.64 -24.66
CA GLY A 48 -15.51 7.67 -23.61
C GLY A 48 -15.44 6.44 -22.72
N PHE A 49 -15.31 5.24 -23.28
CA PHE A 49 -15.11 4.00 -22.52
C PHE A 49 -13.80 4.01 -21.72
N ARG A 50 -12.70 4.50 -22.31
CA ARG A 50 -11.41 4.67 -21.61
C ARG A 50 -11.51 5.70 -20.48
N LEU A 51 -12.19 6.81 -20.69
CA LEU A 51 -12.39 7.88 -19.71
C LEU A 51 -13.34 7.43 -18.60
N ILE A 52 -14.48 6.80 -18.92
CA ILE A 52 -15.42 6.22 -17.96
C ILE A 52 -14.72 5.13 -17.15
N LYS A 53 -13.89 4.27 -17.76
CA LYS A 53 -13.09 3.26 -17.04
C LYS A 53 -12.00 3.91 -16.15
N SER A 54 -11.44 5.04 -16.56
CA SER A 54 -10.47 5.81 -15.75
C SER A 54 -11.15 6.53 -14.57
N ILE A 55 -12.33 7.11 -14.78
CA ILE A 55 -13.13 7.80 -13.76
C ILE A 55 -13.75 6.78 -12.79
N SER A 56 -14.27 5.67 -13.31
CA SER A 56 -14.84 4.57 -12.52
C SER A 56 -13.80 3.95 -11.56
N LYS A 57 -12.55 3.80 -12.00
CA LYS A 57 -11.43 3.35 -11.14
C LYS A 57 -11.16 4.27 -9.96
N ASN A 58 -11.36 5.58 -10.08
CA ASN A 58 -11.23 6.51 -8.95
C ASN A 58 -12.41 6.43 -7.97
N THR A 59 -13.61 6.09 -8.44
CA THR A 59 -14.82 5.98 -7.59
C THR A 59 -14.98 4.62 -6.91
N HIS A 60 -14.28 3.57 -7.36
CA HIS A 60 -14.38 2.24 -6.77
C HIS A 60 -13.58 2.05 -5.48
N TYR A 61 -12.63 2.95 -5.21
CA TYR A 61 -11.76 2.92 -4.03
C TYR A 61 -12.49 2.94 -2.69
N ASN A 62 -13.75 3.39 -2.67
CA ASN A 62 -14.48 3.67 -1.44
C ASN A 62 -15.80 2.90 -1.29
N LYS A 63 -16.24 2.18 -2.34
CA LYS A 63 -17.54 1.47 -2.37
C LYS A 63 -17.51 0.14 -1.61
N ASN A 64 -16.37 -0.55 -1.56
CA ASN A 64 -16.29 -1.92 -1.02
C ASN A 64 -16.07 -1.98 0.50
N VAL A 65 -15.85 -0.83 1.15
CA VAL A 65 -15.60 -0.72 2.60
C VAL A 65 -16.56 0.26 3.27
N GLY A 66 -17.84 0.19 2.93
CA GLY A 66 -18.88 1.11 3.42
C GLY A 66 -19.04 1.13 4.95
N HIS A 67 -18.67 0.06 5.64
CA HIS A 67 -18.72 -0.10 7.10
C HIS A 67 -17.63 0.70 7.84
N PHE A 68 -16.56 1.11 7.18
CA PHE A 68 -15.51 1.90 7.83
C PHE A 68 -15.88 3.38 7.93
N SER A 69 -15.57 4.00 9.08
CA SER A 69 -15.74 5.45 9.26
C SER A 69 -14.82 6.24 8.33
N LYS A 70 -15.19 7.48 8.01
CA LYS A 70 -14.38 8.37 7.14
C LYS A 70 -12.95 8.53 7.69
N ASN A 71 -12.81 8.77 8.99
CA ASN A 71 -11.51 8.94 9.65
C ASN A 71 -10.66 7.68 9.57
N LYS A 72 -11.27 6.50 9.76
CA LYS A 72 -10.57 5.22 9.65
C LYS A 72 -10.07 4.99 8.23
N LYS A 73 -10.92 5.18 7.23
CA LYS A 73 -10.55 5.00 5.82
C LYS A 73 -9.35 5.85 5.46
N HIS A 74 -9.40 7.12 5.87
CA HIS A 74 -8.33 8.06 5.62
C HIS A 74 -7.03 7.68 6.37
N PHE A 75 -7.13 7.24 7.63
CA PHE A 75 -5.97 6.76 8.38
C PHE A 75 -5.28 5.59 7.68
N VAL A 76 -6.06 4.56 7.29
CA VAL A 76 -5.53 3.38 6.61
C VAL A 76 -4.90 3.75 5.26
N GLU A 77 -5.50 4.67 4.51
CA GLU A 77 -4.92 5.18 3.26
C GLU A 77 -3.53 5.78 3.48
N LEU A 78 -3.39 6.69 4.46
CA LEU A 78 -2.11 7.32 4.78
C LEU A 78 -1.08 6.29 5.27
N VAL A 79 -1.49 5.35 6.11
CA VAL A 79 -0.61 4.27 6.59
C VAL A 79 -0.14 3.40 5.44
N VAL A 80 -1.04 2.95 4.55
CA VAL A 80 -0.65 2.15 3.38
C VAL A 80 0.32 2.92 2.48
N HIS A 81 0.13 4.23 2.31
CA HIS A 81 1.08 5.05 1.56
C HIS A 81 2.48 5.08 2.21
N LEU A 82 2.56 5.13 3.55
CA LEU A 82 3.83 5.04 4.27
C LEU A 82 4.45 3.65 4.17
N LEU A 83 3.65 2.59 4.31
CA LEU A 83 4.11 1.20 4.19
C LEU A 83 4.71 0.92 2.80
N VAL A 84 4.01 1.34 1.74
CA VAL A 84 4.50 1.19 0.37
C VAL A 84 5.78 1.98 0.13
N LYS A 85 5.93 3.14 0.77
CA LYS A 85 7.19 3.90 0.71
C LYS A 85 8.33 3.26 1.50
N ALA A 86 8.02 2.59 2.61
CA ALA A 86 9.00 1.89 3.42
C ALA A 86 9.61 0.73 2.61
N ILE A 87 8.76 -0.17 2.10
CA ILE A 87 9.22 -1.31 1.29
C ILE A 87 9.84 -0.88 -0.05
N LYS A 88 9.55 0.32 -0.53
CA LYS A 88 10.17 0.87 -1.75
C LYS A 88 11.48 1.61 -1.49
N ALA A 89 11.95 1.68 -0.24
CA ALA A 89 13.11 2.51 0.11
C ALA A 89 14.40 2.08 -0.62
N ASP A 90 14.52 0.79 -0.94
CA ASP A 90 15.63 0.20 -1.70
C ASP A 90 15.50 0.34 -3.24
N GLY A 91 14.33 0.80 -3.70
CA GLY A 91 14.02 1.08 -5.11
C GLY A 91 13.33 -0.06 -5.87
N VAL A 92 13.24 -1.28 -5.32
CA VAL A 92 12.62 -2.42 -6.00
C VAL A 92 11.61 -3.08 -5.08
N VAL A 93 10.31 -2.91 -5.39
CA VAL A 93 9.26 -3.60 -4.63
C VAL A 93 8.99 -4.97 -5.24
N ASP A 94 9.09 -6.02 -4.44
CA ASP A 94 8.77 -7.38 -4.85
C ASP A 94 7.40 -7.88 -4.33
N GLN A 95 6.97 -9.06 -4.80
CA GLN A 95 5.67 -9.61 -4.41
C GLN A 95 5.61 -10.07 -2.95
N ARG A 96 6.74 -10.41 -2.34
CA ARG A 96 6.82 -10.86 -0.94
C ARG A 96 6.53 -9.69 0.00
N GLU A 97 7.07 -8.51 -0.29
CA GLU A 97 6.83 -7.30 0.51
C GLU A 97 5.36 -6.84 0.44
N ILE A 98 4.78 -6.88 -0.76
CA ILE A 98 3.35 -6.62 -0.94
C ILE A 98 2.53 -7.63 -0.13
N GLN A 99 2.92 -8.91 -0.19
CA GLN A 99 2.24 -9.95 0.57
C GLN A 99 2.44 -9.79 2.09
N SER A 100 3.57 -9.26 2.56
CA SER A 100 3.79 -8.92 3.96
C SER A 100 2.78 -7.88 4.45
N ILE A 101 2.52 -6.83 3.65
CA ILE A 101 1.46 -5.86 3.97
C ILE A 101 0.09 -6.56 4.00
N LEU A 102 -0.26 -7.33 2.97
CA LEU A 102 -1.57 -7.97 2.89
C LEU A 102 -1.80 -8.98 4.03
N ASN A 103 -0.79 -9.80 4.34
CA ASN A 103 -0.81 -10.74 5.46
C ASN A 103 -0.96 -10.01 6.79
N PHE A 104 -0.28 -8.88 6.97
CA PHE A 104 -0.41 -8.07 8.17
C PHE A 104 -1.87 -7.61 8.37
N PHE A 105 -2.48 -6.99 7.36
CA PHE A 105 -3.88 -6.55 7.45
C PHE A 105 -4.84 -7.72 7.65
N GLN A 106 -4.58 -8.87 7.02
CA GLN A 106 -5.46 -10.03 7.12
C GLN A 106 -5.34 -10.73 8.48
N SER A 107 -4.12 -11.02 8.92
CA SER A 107 -3.88 -11.85 10.10
C SER A 107 -3.88 -11.04 11.40
N ARG A 108 -3.29 -9.83 11.41
CA ARG A 108 -3.14 -9.02 12.63
C ARG A 108 -4.28 -8.05 12.84
N LEU A 109 -4.82 -7.48 11.75
CA LEU A 109 -5.98 -6.58 11.82
C LEU A 109 -7.32 -7.30 11.54
N ARG A 110 -7.28 -8.59 11.18
CA ARG A 110 -8.47 -9.43 10.91
C ARG A 110 -9.39 -8.87 9.82
N TYR A 111 -8.81 -8.23 8.81
CA TYR A 111 -9.57 -7.68 7.69
C TYR A 111 -10.24 -8.80 6.89
N SER A 112 -11.49 -8.56 6.49
CA SER A 112 -12.24 -9.50 5.66
C SER A 112 -11.66 -9.57 4.24
N SER A 113 -12.07 -10.57 3.45
CA SER A 113 -11.62 -10.69 2.05
C SER A 113 -11.92 -9.44 1.21
N THR A 114 -13.04 -8.75 1.46
CA THR A 114 -13.39 -7.49 0.78
C THR A 114 -12.50 -6.33 1.24
N ASP A 115 -12.16 -6.28 2.53
CA ASP A 115 -11.29 -5.24 3.07
C ASP A 115 -9.85 -5.41 2.55
N ILE A 116 -9.39 -6.65 2.39
CA ILE A 116 -8.08 -6.96 1.81
C ILE A 116 -8.00 -6.56 0.34
N GLN A 117 -9.07 -6.74 -0.44
CA GLN A 117 -9.12 -6.23 -1.81
C GLN A 117 -8.96 -4.71 -1.84
N TRP A 118 -9.61 -4.00 -0.92
CA TRP A 118 -9.44 -2.56 -0.78
C TRP A 118 -8.01 -2.17 -0.39
N VAL A 119 -7.38 -2.87 0.56
CA VAL A 119 -5.97 -2.66 0.91
C VAL A 119 -5.05 -2.91 -0.28
N ASN A 120 -5.30 -3.96 -1.07
CA ASN A 120 -4.54 -4.19 -2.29
C ASN A 120 -4.72 -3.05 -3.30
N ASP A 121 -5.93 -2.54 -3.48
CA ASP A 121 -6.17 -1.36 -4.32
C ASP A 121 -5.40 -0.12 -3.83
N LEU A 122 -5.33 0.08 -2.49
CA LEU A 122 -4.51 1.12 -1.86
C LEU A 122 -3.03 0.96 -2.23
N ILE A 123 -2.49 -0.25 -2.08
CA ILE A 123 -1.09 -0.57 -2.40
C ILE A 123 -0.81 -0.29 -3.88
N GLN A 124 -1.65 -0.79 -4.78
CA GLN A 124 -1.46 -0.64 -6.23
C GLN A 124 -1.51 0.83 -6.66
N HIS A 125 -2.33 1.65 -6.00
CA HIS A 125 -2.38 3.08 -6.27
C HIS A 125 -1.15 3.82 -5.75
N ALA A 126 -0.71 3.50 -4.53
CA ALA A 126 0.50 4.06 -3.92
C ALA A 126 1.77 3.69 -4.70
N LEU A 127 1.84 2.49 -5.30
CA LEU A 127 2.95 2.09 -6.14
C LEU A 127 3.04 2.91 -7.44
N ARG A 128 1.89 3.30 -8.01
CA ARG A 128 1.80 4.06 -9.27
C ARG A 128 1.99 5.56 -9.06
N LYS A 129 1.52 6.10 -7.94
CA LYS A 129 1.57 7.54 -7.65
C LYS A 129 2.70 7.87 -6.68
N ASN A 130 3.57 8.78 -7.08
CA ASN A 130 4.62 9.27 -6.20
C ASN A 130 4.10 10.38 -5.27
N TYR A 131 3.43 9.98 -4.20
CA TYR A 131 3.10 10.90 -3.10
C TYR A 131 4.38 11.32 -2.37
N LYS A 132 4.52 12.58 -1.96
CA LYS A 132 5.66 13.01 -1.15
C LYS A 132 5.48 12.52 0.29
N THR A 133 6.55 12.05 0.92
CA THR A 133 6.48 11.53 2.31
C THR A 133 6.05 12.64 3.26
N GLU A 134 6.59 13.84 3.01
CA GLU A 134 6.30 15.07 3.75
C GLU A 134 4.79 15.34 3.77
N THR A 135 4.12 15.27 2.62
CA THR A 135 2.67 15.48 2.51
C THR A 135 1.89 14.50 3.38
N ILE A 136 2.23 13.20 3.31
CA ILE A 136 1.56 12.16 4.10
C ILE A 136 1.76 12.42 5.59
N THR A 137 3.00 12.69 6.01
CA THR A 137 3.32 12.94 7.43
C THR A 137 2.69 14.23 7.97
N THR A 138 2.60 15.29 7.15
CA THR A 138 1.90 16.52 7.50
C THR A 138 0.41 16.27 7.70
N GLU A 139 -0.21 15.49 6.82
CA GLU A 139 -1.62 15.14 6.92
C GLU A 139 -1.90 14.29 8.17
N ILE A 140 -1.04 13.31 8.46
CA ILE A 140 -1.12 12.53 9.71
C ILE A 140 -0.99 13.46 10.92
N ASN A 141 -0.04 14.39 10.90
CA ASN A 141 0.19 15.33 11.99
C ASN A 141 -1.01 16.23 12.31
N GLN A 142 -1.76 16.62 11.28
CA GLN A 142 -2.89 17.54 11.38
C GLN A 142 -4.17 16.84 11.79
N GLN A 143 -4.41 15.63 11.28
CA GLN A 143 -5.70 14.94 11.46
C GLN A 143 -5.71 13.94 12.61
N PHE A 144 -4.55 13.46 13.06
CA PHE A 144 -4.45 12.43 14.09
C PHE A 144 -3.65 12.91 15.29
N GLY A 145 -4.19 12.63 16.48
CA GLY A 145 -3.50 12.86 17.74
C GLY A 145 -2.27 11.96 17.92
N ILE A 146 -1.55 12.14 19.02
CA ILE A 146 -0.29 11.43 19.27
C ILE A 146 -0.41 9.90 19.17
N ASP A 147 -1.56 9.34 19.56
CA ASP A 147 -1.80 7.89 19.51
C ASP A 147 -1.90 7.37 18.07
N GLY A 148 -2.54 8.12 17.16
CA GLY A 148 -2.59 7.76 15.75
C GLY A 148 -1.22 7.86 15.07
N LYS A 149 -0.40 8.85 15.43
CA LYS A 149 0.98 8.96 14.92
C LYS A 149 1.85 7.78 15.36
N LYS A 150 1.75 7.43 16.64
CA LYS A 150 2.43 6.27 17.24
C LYS A 150 2.00 4.97 16.59
N LEU A 151 0.69 4.78 16.41
CA LEU A 151 0.16 3.61 15.72
C LEU A 151 0.68 3.55 14.28
N ALA A 152 0.67 4.64 13.52
CA ALA A 152 1.20 4.64 12.16
C ALA A 152 2.68 4.17 12.11
N LEU A 153 3.50 4.64 13.04
CA LEU A 153 4.89 4.21 13.16
C LEU A 153 5.01 2.72 13.55
N GLU A 154 4.22 2.26 14.51
CA GLU A 154 4.16 0.85 14.91
C GLU A 154 3.76 -0.08 13.76
N LEU A 155 2.77 0.31 12.96
CA LEU A 155 2.33 -0.46 11.79
C LEU A 155 3.45 -0.58 10.75
N ILE A 156 4.27 0.47 10.58
CA ILE A 156 5.45 0.40 9.70
C ILE A 156 6.46 -0.62 10.22
N PHE A 157 6.77 -0.60 11.51
CA PHE A 157 7.68 -1.58 12.11
C PHE A 157 7.16 -3.02 11.97
N GLU A 158 5.87 -3.28 12.22
CA GLU A 158 5.31 -4.64 12.10
C GLU A 158 5.44 -5.22 10.69
N VAL A 159 5.27 -4.38 9.66
CA VAL A 159 5.35 -4.83 8.26
C VAL A 159 6.80 -5.02 7.84
N VAL A 160 7.66 -4.04 8.11
CA VAL A 160 9.07 -4.05 7.72
C VAL A 160 9.87 -5.14 8.46
N THR A 161 9.42 -5.56 9.64
CA THR A 161 10.07 -6.65 10.41
C THR A 161 9.49 -8.03 10.12
N ALA A 162 8.49 -8.14 9.24
CA ALA A 162 7.75 -9.38 9.01
C ALA A 162 8.64 -10.51 8.45
N ASP A 163 9.69 -10.19 7.70
CA ASP A 163 10.66 -11.12 7.13
C ASP A 163 11.95 -11.26 7.99
N HIS A 164 11.91 -10.70 9.20
CA HIS A 164 13.00 -10.68 10.18
C HIS A 164 14.27 -9.92 9.77
N HIS A 165 14.26 -9.14 8.68
CA HIS A 165 15.42 -8.35 8.27
C HIS A 165 15.02 -6.94 7.81
N ILE A 166 15.33 -5.93 8.63
CA ILE A 166 15.17 -4.53 8.22
C ILE A 166 16.42 -4.11 7.43
N SER A 167 16.24 -3.68 6.18
CA SER A 167 17.30 -3.09 5.37
C SER A 167 17.77 -1.73 5.93
N LYS A 168 18.95 -1.26 5.50
CA LYS A 168 19.46 0.04 5.94
C LYS A 168 18.58 1.17 5.39
N GLU A 169 18.09 1.00 4.19
CA GLU A 169 17.26 1.93 3.44
C GLU A 169 15.90 2.11 4.11
N GLU A 170 15.26 1.01 4.54
CA GLU A 170 14.01 1.05 5.33
C GLU A 170 14.23 1.72 6.68
N MET A 171 15.35 1.44 7.36
CA MET A 171 15.67 2.08 8.63
C MET A 171 15.84 3.61 8.47
N ILE A 172 16.54 4.06 7.42
CA ILE A 172 16.68 5.47 7.08
C ILE A 172 15.30 6.10 6.80
N PHE A 173 14.42 5.38 6.10
CA PHE A 173 13.07 5.83 5.83
C PHE A 173 12.24 5.97 7.11
N ILE A 174 12.30 4.99 8.01
CA ILE A 174 11.62 4.99 9.31
C ILE A 174 12.10 6.17 10.16
N ASP A 175 13.40 6.43 10.20
CA ASP A 175 13.97 7.58 10.94
C ASP A 175 13.48 8.91 10.36
N LYS A 176 13.42 9.01 9.04
CA LYS A 176 12.84 10.17 8.36
C LYS A 176 11.37 10.37 8.73
N VAL A 177 10.54 9.33 8.66
CA VAL A 177 9.12 9.40 8.99
C VAL A 177 8.91 9.76 10.45
N THR A 178 9.71 9.18 11.35
CA THR A 178 9.68 9.48 12.79
C THR A 178 9.89 10.97 13.05
N ALA A 179 10.95 11.55 12.48
CA ALA A 179 11.25 12.97 12.62
C ALA A 179 10.09 13.84 12.09
N GLN A 180 9.50 13.44 10.96
CA GLN A 180 8.40 14.17 10.33
C GLN A 180 7.08 14.05 11.10
N LEU A 181 6.83 12.95 11.82
CA LEU A 181 5.62 12.76 12.64
C LEU A 181 5.67 13.49 14.00
N ASN A 182 6.73 14.23 14.30
CA ASN A 182 6.93 14.91 15.59
C ASN A 182 6.75 13.95 16.79
N ILE A 183 7.28 12.74 16.66
CA ILE A 183 7.27 11.73 17.72
C ILE A 183 8.59 11.87 18.49
N ASP A 184 8.52 11.72 19.82
CA ASP A 184 9.69 11.75 20.69
C ASP A 184 10.73 10.68 20.25
N PRO A 185 12.01 11.05 20.02
CA PRO A 185 13.04 10.09 19.61
C PRO A 185 13.19 8.90 20.56
N SER A 186 13.00 9.11 21.86
CA SER A 186 13.09 8.07 22.88
C SER A 186 12.05 6.96 22.63
N TYR A 187 10.87 7.32 22.10
CA TYR A 187 9.86 6.34 21.76
C TYR A 187 10.27 5.46 20.57
N THR A 188 10.97 6.03 19.60
CA THR A 188 11.46 5.30 18.43
C THR A 188 12.63 4.40 18.78
N GLU A 189 13.52 4.83 19.68
CA GLU A 189 14.57 3.96 20.22
C GLU A 189 13.97 2.74 20.94
N LEU A 190 12.94 2.95 21.75
CA LEU A 190 12.21 1.86 22.40
C LEU A 190 11.57 0.92 21.38
N LEU A 191 10.97 1.44 20.31
CA LEU A 191 10.46 0.61 19.20
C LEU A 191 11.58 -0.20 18.57
N LYS A 192 12.68 0.45 18.18
CA LYS A 192 13.83 -0.24 17.60
C LYS A 192 14.31 -1.36 18.51
N GLN A 193 14.38 -1.15 19.82
CA GLN A 193 14.74 -2.20 20.78
C GLN A 193 13.72 -3.35 20.79
N SER A 194 12.43 -3.07 20.83
CA SER A 194 11.39 -4.10 20.74
C SER A 194 11.45 -4.93 19.45
N TYR A 195 11.93 -4.35 18.34
CA TYR A 195 11.96 -5.01 17.02
C TYR A 195 13.35 -5.52 16.58
N ALA A 196 14.45 -5.02 17.15
CA ALA A 196 15.83 -5.36 16.74
C ALA A 196 16.43 -6.58 17.43
N ILE A 197 15.83 -7.09 18.52
CA ILE A 197 16.38 -8.21 19.30
C ILE A 197 16.16 -9.58 18.59
N SER A 198 15.55 -9.61 17.39
CA SER A 198 15.27 -10.85 16.64
C SER A 198 16.49 -11.66 16.15
N LYS A 199 17.72 -11.28 16.51
CA LYS A 199 18.95 -11.78 15.86
C LYS A 199 19.48 -13.14 16.31
N THR A 200 18.96 -13.80 17.35
CA THR A 200 19.53 -15.10 17.78
C THR A 200 18.51 -16.00 18.46
N GLN A 201 18.25 -17.17 17.87
CA GLN A 201 17.20 -18.09 18.26
C GLN A 201 17.44 -18.81 19.60
N LYS A 202 16.48 -18.63 20.54
CA LYS A 202 15.96 -19.63 21.49
C LYS A 202 14.58 -19.16 21.97
N LYS A 203 13.64 -20.06 22.29
CA LYS A 203 12.28 -19.69 22.77
C LYS A 203 12.31 -18.78 24.01
N GLU A 204 13.34 -18.93 24.85
CA GLU A 204 13.61 -18.03 25.98
C GLU A 204 13.97 -16.62 25.52
N SER A 205 14.81 -16.47 24.48
CA SER A 205 15.15 -15.18 23.87
C SER A 205 13.90 -14.44 23.38
N ARG A 206 12.91 -15.16 22.83
CA ARG A 206 11.69 -14.55 22.28
C ARG A 206 10.85 -13.82 23.34
N ASP A 207 10.77 -14.31 24.57
CA ASP A 207 10.00 -13.62 25.62
C ASP A 207 10.70 -12.30 26.01
N TYR A 208 12.03 -12.30 26.13
CA TYR A 208 12.82 -11.09 26.40
C TYR A 208 12.78 -10.11 25.22
N GLU A 209 12.79 -10.62 23.97
CA GLU A 209 12.60 -9.85 22.73
C GLU A 209 11.25 -9.11 22.72
N ILE A 210 10.15 -9.81 23.03
CA ILE A 210 8.80 -9.20 23.09
C ILE A 210 8.77 -8.05 24.10
N LEU A 211 9.47 -8.19 25.23
CA LEU A 211 9.58 -7.14 26.23
C LEU A 211 10.62 -6.06 25.90
N GLY A 212 11.45 -6.25 24.87
CA GLY A 212 12.50 -5.30 24.48
C GLY A 212 13.67 -5.24 25.48
N VAL A 213 13.93 -6.31 26.22
CA VAL A 213 14.96 -6.38 27.26
C VAL A 213 15.98 -7.48 26.97
N SER A 214 17.15 -7.42 27.63
CA SER A 214 18.15 -8.49 27.56
C SER A 214 17.74 -9.64 28.48
N SER A 215 18.18 -10.87 28.17
CA SER A 215 18.10 -12.00 29.11
C SER A 215 18.88 -11.76 30.40
N GLU A 216 19.83 -10.82 30.39
CA GLU A 216 20.62 -10.39 31.55
C GLU A 216 20.00 -9.20 32.30
N SER A 217 18.86 -8.67 31.83
CA SER A 217 18.19 -7.55 32.48
C SER A 217 17.69 -7.92 33.88
N SER A 218 17.75 -6.97 34.81
CA SER A 218 17.28 -7.17 36.18
C SER A 218 15.76 -7.36 36.22
N ALA A 219 15.25 -8.00 37.29
CA ALA A 219 13.81 -8.15 37.50
C ALA A 219 13.07 -6.79 37.56
N GLU A 220 13.74 -5.74 38.05
CA GLU A 220 13.19 -4.38 38.07
C GLU A 220 13.07 -3.80 36.67
N ASP A 221 14.09 -3.99 35.82
CA ASP A 221 14.07 -3.53 34.43
C ASP A 221 13.01 -4.26 33.61
N ILE A 222 12.88 -5.58 33.79
CA ILE A 222 11.84 -6.41 33.15
C ILE A 222 10.44 -5.89 33.53
N LYS A 223 10.21 -5.61 34.82
CA LYS A 223 8.93 -5.09 35.32
C LYS A 223 8.64 -3.67 34.81
N LYS A 224 9.67 -2.84 34.68
CA LYS A 224 9.56 -1.48 34.13
C LYS A 224 9.20 -1.52 32.64
N ALA A 225 9.87 -2.38 31.86
CA ALA A 225 9.59 -2.59 30.45
C ALA A 225 8.16 -3.11 30.22
N TYR A 226 7.74 -4.11 30.99
CA TYR A 226 6.37 -4.63 30.97
C TYR A 226 5.31 -3.54 31.18
N ARG A 227 5.46 -2.73 32.24
CA ARG A 227 4.52 -1.63 32.54
C ARG A 227 4.48 -0.58 31.43
N ALA A 228 5.64 -0.26 30.84
CA ALA A 228 5.72 0.68 29.73
C ALA A 228 4.98 0.16 28.49
N LEU A 229 5.14 -1.12 28.17
CA LEU A 229 4.47 -1.78 27.05
C LEU A 229 2.95 -1.89 27.24
N CYS A 230 2.47 -2.25 28.43
CA CYS A 230 1.02 -2.31 28.70
C CYS A 230 0.35 -0.93 28.59
N LYS A 231 1.01 0.14 29.04
CA LYS A 231 0.50 1.52 28.87
C LYS A 231 0.52 1.96 27.40
N LYS A 232 1.45 1.43 26.61
CA LYS A 232 1.62 1.75 25.18
C LYS A 232 0.51 1.11 24.36
N PHE A 233 0.29 -0.19 24.50
CA PHE A 233 -0.68 -0.96 23.72
C PHE A 233 -2.08 -0.99 24.34
N HIS A 234 -2.44 -0.02 25.18
CA HIS A 234 -3.78 -0.01 25.80
C HIS A 234 -4.88 0.20 24.75
N PRO A 235 -5.89 -0.69 24.65
CA PRO A 235 -6.92 -0.65 23.60
C PRO A 235 -7.66 0.68 23.52
N ASP A 236 -7.93 1.31 24.66
CA ASP A 236 -8.62 2.61 24.73
C ASP A 236 -7.93 3.72 23.93
N ARG A 237 -6.61 3.64 23.73
CA ARG A 237 -5.84 4.67 23.02
C ARG A 237 -6.13 4.69 21.52
N VAL A 238 -6.53 3.56 20.95
CA VAL A 238 -6.72 3.38 19.51
C VAL A 238 -8.18 3.09 19.14
N GLN A 239 -9.08 3.02 20.11
CA GLN A 239 -10.51 2.75 19.90
C GLN A 239 -11.15 3.69 18.87
N HIS A 240 -10.75 4.98 18.88
CA HIS A 240 -11.27 5.99 17.95
C HIS A 240 -10.86 5.78 16.48
N LEU A 241 -9.87 4.91 16.21
CA LEU A 241 -9.37 4.62 14.88
C LEU A 241 -10.05 3.41 14.24
N GLY A 242 -10.70 2.55 15.04
CA GLY A 242 -11.42 1.36 14.56
C GLY A 242 -11.23 0.15 15.47
N GLU A 243 -12.19 -0.79 15.41
CA GLU A 243 -12.18 -2.00 16.24
C GLU A 243 -10.97 -2.91 15.94
N GLU A 244 -10.48 -2.89 14.71
CA GLU A 244 -9.35 -3.71 14.25
C GLU A 244 -8.04 -3.26 14.88
N PHE A 245 -7.86 -1.96 15.10
CA PHE A 245 -6.71 -1.44 15.81
C PHE A 245 -6.79 -1.72 17.31
N LYS A 246 -8.01 -1.75 17.86
CA LYS A 246 -8.25 -2.20 19.23
C LYS A 246 -7.93 -3.68 19.39
N ILE A 247 -8.38 -4.53 18.47
CA ILE A 247 -8.04 -5.96 18.43
C ILE A 247 -6.53 -6.16 18.35
N PHE A 248 -5.85 -5.40 17.49
CA PHE A 248 -4.39 -5.44 17.39
C PHE A 248 -3.71 -5.07 18.71
N ALA A 249 -4.15 -3.99 19.36
CA ALA A 249 -3.66 -3.58 20.67
C ALA A 249 -3.90 -4.65 21.75
N ASP A 250 -5.08 -5.28 21.76
CA ASP A 250 -5.43 -6.38 22.66
C ASP A 250 -4.55 -7.62 22.43
N GLU A 251 -4.29 -7.99 21.17
CA GLU A 251 -3.39 -9.09 20.83
C GLU A 251 -1.95 -8.80 21.29
N LYS A 252 -1.47 -7.57 21.10
CA LYS A 252 -0.16 -7.15 21.59
C LYS A 252 -0.05 -7.22 23.10
N ILE A 253 -1.04 -6.74 23.84
CA ILE A 253 -1.06 -6.88 25.31
C ILE A 253 -1.02 -8.35 25.73
N LYS A 254 -1.77 -9.23 25.06
CA LYS A 254 -1.72 -10.67 25.35
C LYS A 254 -0.35 -11.28 25.08
N GLU A 255 0.33 -10.87 24.00
CA GLU A 255 1.71 -11.28 23.70
C GLU A 255 2.66 -10.81 24.82
N ILE A 256 2.55 -9.54 25.24
CA ILE A 256 3.37 -8.94 26.30
C ILE A 256 3.15 -9.63 27.66
N ASN A 257 1.90 -9.89 28.04
CA ASN A 257 1.57 -10.56 29.29
C ASN A 257 2.15 -11.97 29.35
N ARG A 258 2.00 -12.74 28.26
CA ARG A 258 2.57 -14.10 28.15
C ARG A 258 4.09 -14.08 28.25
N ALA A 259 4.75 -13.14 27.58
CA ALA A 259 6.20 -12.99 27.65
C ALA A 259 6.67 -12.70 29.09
N TYR A 260 6.00 -11.77 29.78
CA TYR A 260 6.30 -11.44 31.17
C TYR A 260 6.06 -12.62 32.12
N GLU A 261 4.95 -13.35 31.96
CA GLU A 261 4.65 -14.56 32.74
C GLU A 261 5.72 -15.63 32.52
N ASN A 262 6.14 -15.87 31.27
CA ASN A 262 7.16 -16.88 30.97
C ASN A 262 8.53 -16.53 31.56
N ILE A 263 8.92 -15.26 31.54
CA ILE A 263 10.18 -14.79 32.14
C ILE A 263 10.13 -14.93 33.66
N THR A 264 9.03 -14.49 34.27
CA THR A 264 8.90 -14.50 35.74
C THR A 264 8.71 -15.89 36.32
N GLN A 265 8.05 -16.81 35.62
CA GLN A 265 7.93 -18.22 36.05
C GLN A 265 9.26 -18.98 35.96
N LYS A 266 10.16 -18.60 35.04
CA LYS A 266 11.48 -19.24 34.87
C LYS A 266 12.55 -18.72 35.82
N SER A 267 12.34 -17.58 36.47
CA SER A 267 13.18 -17.09 37.57
C SER A 267 12.50 -17.34 38.92
N PRO A 268 12.47 -18.59 39.45
CA PRO A 268 12.34 -18.75 40.89
C PRO A 268 13.59 -18.13 41.55
N ALA A 269 13.35 -17.30 42.56
CA ALA A 269 14.37 -16.63 43.35
C ALA A 269 15.43 -17.58 43.92
#